data_AF-A0A919W2H5-F1
#
_entry.id   AF-A0A919W2H5-F1
#
_cell.length_a   1.000
_cell.length_b   1.000
_cell.length_c   1.000
_cell.angle_alpha   90.00
_cell.angle_beta   90.00
_cell.angle_gamma   90.00
#
_symmetry.space_group_name_H-M   'P 1'
#
loop_
_entity.id
_entity.type
_entity.pdbx_description
1 polymer ?
#
loop_
_entity_poly.entity_id
_entity_poly.type
_entity_poly.pdbx_seq_one_letter_code
_entity_poly.pdbx_strand_id
1 'polypeptide(L)'
;MRISLRRPSLTRDAVPEVDFGSLMDRVSRGDREAFAVLYDQTSGPVRDRIQARLVHPHSTTTLVAAVYVEVWWLAGCYAGPPSGVTGWIHGIAERRLRDRRPQPPVPAASTERTIEVRELADLLGRAPEELTSYR
;
A
#
# COMPACT_ATOMS: atom_id res chain seq x y z
N MET A 1 34.85 -20.89 33.65
CA MET A 1 34.72 -21.57 32.35
C MET A 1 33.42 -22.39 32.36
N ARG A 2 32.37 -21.96 31.65
CA ARG A 2 31.14 -22.76 31.47
C ARG A 2 30.77 -22.73 30.00
N ILE A 3 30.73 -23.91 29.41
CA ILE A 3 30.58 -24.18 27.98
C ILE A 3 29.09 -24.07 27.62
N SER A 4 28.86 -23.46 26.46
CA SER A 4 27.60 -23.25 25.77
C SER A 4 26.64 -24.45 25.79
N LEU A 5 25.36 -24.16 25.98
CA LEU A 5 24.30 -24.88 25.28
C LEU A 5 23.65 -23.88 24.31
N ARG A 6 24.24 -23.81 23.12
CA ARG A 6 23.65 -23.16 21.95
C ARG A 6 22.41 -23.99 21.60
N ARG A 7 21.22 -23.49 21.96
CA ARG A 7 19.97 -24.04 21.44
C ARG A 7 20.02 -23.92 19.91
N PRO A 8 19.88 -25.01 19.14
CA PRO A 8 19.64 -24.89 17.72
C PRO A 8 18.29 -24.20 17.55
N SER A 9 18.30 -22.94 17.11
CA SER A 9 17.11 -22.24 16.64
C SER A 9 16.57 -23.07 15.48
N LEU A 10 15.44 -23.73 15.71
CA LEU A 10 14.65 -24.37 14.67
C LEU A 10 14.51 -23.35 13.56
N THR A 11 15.03 -23.68 12.39
CA THR A 11 14.78 -22.98 11.14
C THR A 11 13.27 -22.85 11.05
N ARG A 12 12.78 -21.64 11.36
CA ARG A 12 11.42 -21.20 11.03
C ARG A 12 11.30 -21.53 9.55
N ASP A 13 10.41 -22.46 9.20
CA ASP A 13 10.04 -22.75 7.82
C ASP A 13 10.10 -21.45 7.03
N ALA A 14 11.04 -21.38 6.08
CA ALA A 14 11.27 -20.18 5.30
C ALA A 14 10.06 -20.04 4.37
N VAL A 15 8.98 -19.46 4.91
CA VAL A 15 7.97 -18.80 4.09
C VAL A 15 8.77 -17.89 3.17
N PRO A 16 8.65 -18.03 1.84
CA PRO A 16 9.41 -17.17 0.92
C PRO A 16 9.09 -15.73 1.30
N GLU A 17 10.08 -15.03 1.86
CA GLU A 17 9.94 -13.64 2.23
C GLU A 17 9.66 -12.88 0.94
N VAL A 18 8.55 -12.16 0.90
CA VAL A 18 8.12 -11.44 -0.30
C VAL A 18 9.23 -10.45 -0.67
N ASP A 19 9.83 -10.65 -1.84
CA ASP A 19 10.83 -9.72 -2.37
C ASP A 19 10.13 -8.50 -2.97
N PHE A 20 9.95 -7.48 -2.14
CA PHE A 20 9.37 -6.21 -2.56
C PHE A 20 10.19 -5.48 -3.62
N GLY A 21 11.50 -5.71 -3.71
CA GLY A 21 12.34 -5.11 -4.75
C GLY A 21 12.00 -5.67 -6.13
N SER A 22 11.93 -7.00 -6.24
CA SER A 22 11.50 -7.68 -7.46
C SER A 22 10.06 -7.32 -7.85
N LEU A 23 9.15 -7.17 -6.89
CA LEU A 23 7.80 -6.68 -7.17
C LEU A 23 7.82 -5.26 -7.71
N MET A 24 8.54 -4.33 -7.08
CA MET A 24 8.62 -2.93 -7.54
C MET A 24 9.23 -2.80 -8.94
N ASP A 25 10.24 -3.60 -9.27
CA ASP A 25 10.84 -3.62 -10.61
C ASP A 25 9.85 -4.12 -11.68
N ARG A 26 8.98 -5.07 -11.34
CA ARG A 26 7.90 -5.50 -12.24
C ARG A 26 6.82 -4.43 -12.36
N VAL A 27 6.41 -3.83 -11.25
CA VAL A 27 5.40 -2.75 -11.22
C VAL A 27 5.85 -1.54 -12.04
N SER A 28 7.14 -1.16 -11.97
CA SER A 28 7.69 -0.05 -12.77
C SER A 28 7.58 -0.28 -14.29
N ARG A 29 7.45 -1.55 -14.71
CA ARG A 29 7.25 -1.97 -16.10
C ARG A 29 5.78 -2.20 -16.46
N GLY A 30 4.85 -1.85 -15.56
CA GLY A 30 3.41 -1.97 -15.79
C GLY A 30 2.83 -3.35 -15.48
N ASP A 31 3.48 -4.16 -14.66
CA ASP A 31 2.97 -5.48 -14.26
C ASP A 31 1.89 -5.36 -13.17
N ARG A 32 0.64 -5.56 -13.57
CA ARG A 32 -0.53 -5.50 -12.67
C ARG A 32 -0.60 -6.65 -11.68
N GLU A 33 -0.10 -7.83 -12.03
CA GLU A 33 -0.09 -8.96 -11.09
C GLU A 33 0.92 -8.72 -9.96
N ALA A 34 2.11 -8.21 -10.30
CA ALA A 34 3.09 -7.81 -9.30
C ALA A 34 2.54 -6.71 -8.38
N PHE A 35 1.78 -5.76 -8.95
CA PHE A 35 1.12 -4.71 -8.19
C PHE A 35 0.06 -5.26 -7.23
N ALA A 36 -0.76 -6.22 -7.67
CA ALA A 36 -1.75 -6.88 -6.83
C ALA A 36 -1.10 -7.59 -5.63
N VAL A 37 0.01 -8.30 -5.86
CA VAL A 37 0.77 -8.94 -4.77
C VAL A 37 1.34 -7.89 -3.81
N LEU A 38 1.94 -6.81 -4.33
CA LEU A 38 2.45 -5.71 -3.51
C LEU A 38 1.34 -5.09 -2.65
N TYR A 39 0.17 -4.86 -3.24
CA TYR A 39 -1.02 -4.33 -2.57
C TYR A 39 -1.49 -5.25 -1.45
N ASP A 40 -1.68 -6.55 -1.72
CA ASP A 40 -2.19 -7.50 -0.73
C ASP A 40 -1.25 -7.63 0.48
N GLN A 41 0.06 -7.53 0.26
CA GLN A 41 1.07 -7.63 1.32
C GLN A 41 1.21 -6.35 2.16
N THR A 42 0.90 -5.18 1.60
CA THR A 42 1.20 -3.89 2.27
C THR A 42 -0.06 -3.10 2.69
N SER A 43 -1.22 -3.39 2.11
CA SER A 43 -2.44 -2.58 2.28
C SER A 43 -3.03 -2.65 3.67
N GLY A 44 -2.88 -3.77 4.37
CA GLY A 44 -3.32 -3.92 5.76
C GLY A 44 -2.67 -2.89 6.70
N PRO A 45 -1.34 -2.93 6.89
CA PRO A 45 -0.63 -1.96 7.72
C PRO A 45 -0.84 -0.49 7.30
N VAL A 46 -0.94 -0.22 6.00
CA VAL A 46 -1.24 1.14 5.48
C VAL A 46 -2.65 1.58 5.90
N ARG A 47 -3.64 0.71 5.74
CA ARG A 47 -5.03 0.98 6.13
C ARG A 47 -5.14 1.23 7.63
N ASP A 48 -4.52 0.40 8.46
CA ASP A 48 -4.58 0.54 9.92
C ASP A 48 -4.04 1.91 10.37
N ARG A 49 -2.94 2.36 9.75
CA ARG A 49 -2.37 3.70 10.00
C ARG A 49 -3.27 4.84 9.55
N ILE A 50 -3.94 4.69 8.42
CA ILE A 50 -4.89 5.69 7.93
C ILE A 50 -6.12 5.75 8.85
N GLN A 51 -6.67 4.59 9.25
CA GLN A 51 -7.80 4.50 10.18
C GLN A 51 -7.49 5.13 11.54
N ALA A 52 -6.25 4.99 12.02
CA ALA A 52 -5.82 5.65 13.27
C ALA A 52 -5.92 7.18 13.24
N ARG A 53 -6.01 7.79 12.05
CA ARG A 53 -6.09 9.26 11.87
C ARG A 53 -7.43 9.74 11.30
N LEU A 54 -8.25 8.84 10.75
CA LEU A 54 -9.51 9.17 10.08
C LEU A 54 -10.69 8.50 10.77
N VAL A 55 -11.72 9.30 11.06
CA VAL A 55 -12.93 8.84 11.76
C VAL A 55 -13.91 8.09 10.82
N HIS A 56 -13.83 8.31 9.50
CA HIS A 56 -14.84 7.81 8.55
C HIS A 56 -14.30 6.72 7.59
N PRO A 57 -14.96 5.53 7.51
CA PRO A 57 -14.53 4.43 6.65
C PRO A 57 -14.40 4.79 5.17
N HIS A 58 -15.36 5.52 4.59
CA HIS A 58 -15.28 5.94 3.19
C HIS A 58 -14.07 6.84 2.91
N SER A 59 -13.66 7.65 3.88
CA SER A 59 -12.44 8.45 3.75
C SER A 59 -11.19 7.58 3.79
N THR A 60 -11.20 6.50 4.57
CA THR A 60 -10.10 5.52 4.61
C THR A 60 -9.95 4.80 3.28
N THR A 61 -11.01 4.17 2.75
CA THR A 61 -10.93 3.44 1.46
C THR A 61 -10.41 4.33 0.36
N THR A 62 -10.96 5.54 0.26
CA THR A 62 -10.54 6.52 -0.72
C THR A 62 -9.06 6.85 -0.60
N LEU A 63 -8.58 7.11 0.63
CA LEU A 63 -7.18 7.49 0.83
C LEU A 63 -6.22 6.32 0.59
N VAL A 64 -6.63 5.09 0.92
CA VAL A 64 -5.88 3.88 0.55
C VAL A 64 -5.78 3.79 -0.97
N ALA A 65 -6.88 3.98 -1.70
CA ALA A 65 -6.86 3.98 -3.16
C ALA A 65 -5.92 5.03 -3.73
N ALA A 66 -6.03 6.26 -3.23
CA ALA A 66 -5.16 7.38 -3.57
C ALA A 66 -3.65 7.05 -3.41
N VAL A 67 -3.30 6.42 -2.29
CA VAL A 67 -1.92 6.01 -2.00
C VAL A 67 -1.44 4.97 -3.02
N TYR A 68 -2.23 3.95 -3.29
CA TYR A 68 -1.81 2.85 -4.16
C TYR A 68 -1.81 3.19 -5.64
N VAL A 69 -2.72 4.06 -6.09
CA VAL A 69 -2.65 4.68 -7.42
C VAL A 69 -1.35 5.47 -7.57
N GLU A 70 -0.96 6.23 -6.55
CA GLU A 70 0.31 6.96 -6.60
C GLU A 70 1.54 6.05 -6.56
N VAL A 71 1.49 4.96 -5.79
CA VAL A 71 2.54 3.92 -5.79
C VAL A 71 2.71 3.35 -7.19
N TRP A 72 1.62 3.04 -7.89
CA TRP A 72 1.66 2.56 -9.27
C TRP A 72 2.36 3.57 -10.20
N TRP A 73 1.92 4.83 -10.21
CA TRP A 73 2.47 5.85 -11.10
C TRP A 73 3.92 6.23 -10.79
N LEU A 74 4.32 6.19 -9.52
CA LEU A 74 5.67 6.54 -9.09
C LEU A 74 6.61 5.34 -8.98
N ALA A 75 6.18 4.13 -9.32
CA ALA A 75 6.99 2.93 -9.15
C ALA A 75 8.32 3.00 -9.90
N GLY A 76 8.32 3.56 -11.13
CA GLY A 76 9.55 3.78 -11.90
C GLY A 76 10.49 4.87 -11.36
N CYS A 77 10.02 5.67 -10.40
CA CYS A 77 10.84 6.67 -9.71
C CYS A 77 11.46 6.13 -8.41
N TYR A 78 11.14 4.90 -8.01
CA TYR A 78 11.69 4.31 -6.81
C TYR A 78 13.15 3.88 -7.02
N ALA A 79 14.09 4.59 -6.39
CA ALA A 79 15.53 4.34 -6.47
C ALA A 79 16.13 3.75 -5.17
N GLY A 80 15.29 3.29 -4.24
CA GLY A 80 15.73 2.77 -2.94
C GLY A 80 16.06 1.27 -2.95
N PRO A 81 16.64 0.74 -1.86
CA PRO A 81 16.88 -0.70 -1.71
C PRO A 81 15.56 -1.47 -1.49
N PRO A 82 15.47 -2.78 -1.81
CA PRO A 82 14.25 -3.58 -1.63
C PRO A 82 13.61 -3.49 -0.24
N SER A 83 14.41 -3.41 0.82
CA SER A 83 13.94 -3.26 2.21
C SER A 83 13.28 -1.91 2.50
N GLY A 84 13.44 -0.91 1.63
CA GLY A 84 12.90 0.43 1.78
C GLY A 84 11.51 0.64 1.16
N VAL A 85 10.97 -0.34 0.41
CA VAL A 85 9.72 -0.19 -0.35
C VAL A 85 8.55 0.15 0.59
N THR A 86 8.39 -0.61 1.67
CA THR A 86 7.33 -0.37 2.66
C THR A 86 7.47 1.01 3.32
N GLY A 87 8.70 1.44 3.61
CA GLY A 87 8.97 2.78 4.14
C GLY A 87 8.58 3.88 3.17
N TRP A 88 8.81 3.68 1.87
CA TRP A 88 8.44 4.61 0.82
C TRP A 88 6.93 4.70 0.62
N ILE A 89 6.22 3.56 0.60
CA ILE A 89 4.74 3.52 0.58
C ILE A 89 4.17 4.26 1.79
N HIS A 90 4.75 4.05 2.98
CA HIS A 90 4.37 4.80 4.18
C HIS A 90 4.61 6.30 4.02
N GLY A 91 5.72 6.71 3.42
CA GLY A 91 5.99 8.12 3.12
C GLY A 91 4.92 8.76 2.21
N ILE A 92 4.47 8.03 1.18
CA ILE A 92 3.37 8.44 0.31
C ILE A 92 2.08 8.60 1.14
N ALA A 93 1.75 7.63 1.99
CA ALA A 93 0.57 7.69 2.86
C ALA A 93 0.59 8.89 3.81
N GLU A 94 1.73 9.16 4.46
CA GLU A 94 1.89 10.33 5.34
C GLU A 94 1.74 11.66 4.58
N ARG A 95 2.29 11.75 3.36
CA ARG A 95 2.13 12.93 2.50
C ARG A 95 0.65 13.14 2.16
N ARG A 96 -0.02 12.11 1.64
CA ARG A 96 -1.44 12.16 1.28
C ARG A 96 -2.34 12.53 2.47
N LEU A 97 -2.06 11.99 3.66
CA LEU A 97 -2.74 12.34 4.90
C LEU A 97 -2.57 13.81 5.28
N ARG A 98 -1.35 14.36 5.13
CA ARG A 98 -1.05 15.77 5.42
C ARG A 98 -1.70 16.72 4.40
N ASP A 99 -1.71 16.32 3.13
CA ASP A 99 -2.26 17.12 2.04
C ASP A 99 -3.79 17.13 2.06
N ARG A 100 -4.42 16.16 2.74
CA ARG A 100 -5.85 16.12 3.04
C ARG A 100 -6.24 17.23 4.02
N ARG A 101 -6.33 18.46 3.53
CA ARG A 101 -7.02 19.54 4.24
C ARG A 101 -8.54 19.31 4.16
N PRO A 102 -9.31 19.64 5.22
CA PRO A 102 -10.76 19.77 5.11
C PRO A 102 -11.05 20.85 4.06
N GLN A 103 -11.30 20.44 2.84
CA GLN A 103 -11.73 21.34 1.77
C GLN A 103 -13.24 21.57 1.95
N PRO A 104 -13.74 22.81 1.79
CA PRO A 104 -15.17 23.04 1.64
C PRO A 104 -15.69 22.16 0.47
N PRO A 105 -16.98 21.75 0.49
CA PRO A 105 -17.50 20.85 -0.54
C PRO A 105 -17.48 21.54 -1.91
N VAL A 106 -16.40 21.32 -2.66
CA VAL A 106 -16.31 21.56 -4.10
C VAL A 106 -16.48 20.23 -4.82
N PRO A 107 -17.34 20.15 -5.85
CA PRO A 107 -17.68 18.89 -6.51
C PRO A 107 -16.46 18.16 -7.10
N ALA A 108 -15.44 18.88 -7.57
CA ALA A 108 -14.24 18.30 -8.18
C ALA A 108 -13.46 17.35 -7.24
N ALA A 109 -13.25 17.73 -5.98
CA ALA A 109 -12.49 16.94 -5.02
C ALA A 109 -13.22 15.65 -4.60
N SER A 110 -14.54 15.60 -4.71
CA SER A 110 -15.33 14.38 -4.49
C SER A 110 -15.23 13.44 -5.69
N THR A 111 -15.21 13.97 -6.92
CA THR A 111 -15.03 13.19 -8.15
C THR A 111 -13.66 12.52 -8.24
N GLU A 112 -12.58 13.26 -7.96
CA GLU A 112 -11.20 12.72 -7.98
C GLU A 112 -11.04 11.51 -7.05
N ARG A 113 -11.63 11.58 -5.86
CA ARG A 113 -11.64 10.48 -4.88
C ARG A 113 -12.36 9.24 -5.39
N THR A 114 -13.45 9.41 -6.14
CA THR A 114 -14.15 8.29 -6.78
C THR A 114 -13.35 7.71 -7.95
N ILE A 115 -12.59 8.55 -8.68
CA ILE A 115 -11.69 8.12 -9.76
C ILE A 115 -10.58 7.23 -9.19
N GLU A 116 -9.93 7.61 -8.09
CA GLU A 116 -8.84 6.83 -7.51
C GLU A 116 -9.30 5.42 -7.07
N VAL A 117 -10.50 5.29 -6.48
CA VAL A 117 -11.05 3.97 -6.11
C VAL A 117 -11.32 3.12 -7.33
N ARG A 118 -11.86 3.70 -8.40
CA ARG A 118 -12.10 2.99 -9.66
C ARG A 118 -10.78 2.56 -10.30
N GLU A 119 -9.82 3.46 -10.37
CA GLU A 119 -8.52 3.20 -10.96
C GLU A 119 -7.76 2.11 -10.19
N LEU A 120 -7.77 2.15 -8.84
CA LEU A 120 -7.21 1.06 -8.05
C LEU A 120 -7.91 -0.26 -8.36
N ALA A 121 -9.24 -0.27 -8.46
CA ALA A 121 -9.99 -1.48 -8.79
C ALA A 121 -9.57 -2.05 -10.16
N ASP A 122 -9.45 -1.19 -11.17
CA ASP A 122 -9.02 -1.57 -12.53
C ASP A 122 -7.56 -2.08 -12.56
N LEU A 123 -6.67 -1.47 -11.76
CA LEU A 123 -5.28 -1.92 -11.61
C LEU A 123 -5.19 -3.29 -10.94
N LEU A 124 -6.06 -3.56 -9.97
CA LEU A 124 -6.11 -4.84 -9.26
C LEU A 124 -6.91 -5.91 -10.03
N GLY A 125 -7.63 -5.54 -11.09
CA GLY A 125 -8.58 -6.43 -11.77
C GLY A 125 -9.75 -6.86 -10.87
N ARG A 126 -10.13 -6.01 -9.91
CA ARG A 126 -11.18 -6.26 -8.91
C ARG A 126 -12.35 -5.33 -9.15
N ALA A 127 -13.53 -5.70 -8.66
CA ALA A 127 -14.67 -4.78 -8.70
C ALA A 127 -14.51 -3.70 -7.61
N PRO A 128 -14.82 -2.41 -7.88
CA PRO A 128 -14.60 -1.33 -6.91
C PRO A 128 -15.41 -1.51 -5.62
N GLU A 129 -16.57 -2.18 -5.70
CA GLU A 129 -17.36 -2.57 -4.54
C GLU A 129 -16.56 -3.40 -3.53
N GLU A 130 -15.66 -4.29 -3.97
CA GLU A 130 -14.81 -5.11 -3.10
C GLU A 130 -13.87 -4.27 -2.24
N LEU A 131 -13.34 -3.16 -2.79
CA LEU A 131 -12.45 -2.25 -2.08
C LEU A 131 -13.19 -1.39 -1.06
N THR A 132 -14.45 -1.06 -1.34
CA THR A 132 -15.32 -0.30 -0.43
C THR A 132 -15.97 -1.15 0.66
N SER A 133 -16.00 -2.48 0.47
CA SER A 133 -16.71 -3.39 1.37
C SER A 133 -15.86 -3.88 2.56
N TYR A 134 -14.57 -3.54 2.62
CA TYR A 134 -13.71 -3.90 3.75
C TYR A 134 -14.14 -3.13 5.01
N ARG A 135 -14.75 -3.85 5.95
CA ARG A 135 -15.23 -3.36 7.25
C ARG A 135 -14.38 -3.91 8.38
#